data_AF-A0A8J3P1D9-F1
#
_entry.id   AF-A0A8J3P1D9-F1
#
_cell.length_a   1.000
_cell.length_b   1.000
_cell.length_c   1.000
_cell.angle_alpha   90.00
_cell.angle_beta   90.00
_cell.angle_gamma   90.00
#
_symmetry.space_group_name_H-M   'P 1'
#
loop_
_entity.id
_entity.type
_entity.pdbx_description
1 polymer ?
#
loop_
_entity_poly.entity_id
_entity_poly.type
_entity_poly.pdbx_seq_one_letter_code
_entity_poly.pdbx_strand_id
1 'polypeptide(L)'
;MAGEAVVDEGKRLTKWLRRLRGTAEFVYIASLCGSVAMLVVAFIPRSPVVLALPTTLLTGLDRIGGVATGVVVYPMGEVVFEVTDPTLAQRMLYLATILPGLLLVADIARRLARLLKSAQDTDPFTTQTVRELTLVAKITAFGGLAVYAVGNVAMWLLASTMLDSGARVDPVQSPVGWLAVGFIFAAFAQLIARGVAMRTELDTVI
;
A
#
# COMPACT_ATOMS: atom_id res chain seq x y z
N MET A 1 11.90 -17.92 -40.75
CA MET A 1 11.65 -16.55 -40.24
C MET A 1 10.57 -16.49 -39.16
N ALA A 2 9.41 -17.17 -39.27
CA ALA A 2 8.40 -17.18 -38.20
C ALA A 2 8.87 -17.86 -36.90
N GLY A 3 9.68 -18.93 -36.98
CA GLY A 3 10.18 -19.65 -35.80
C GLY A 3 11.19 -18.89 -34.93
N GLU A 4 12.00 -17.99 -35.51
CA GLU A 4 12.96 -17.17 -34.73
C GLU A 4 12.25 -16.07 -33.94
N ALA A 5 11.21 -15.45 -34.51
CA ALA A 5 10.44 -14.41 -33.85
C ALA A 5 9.73 -14.94 -32.59
N VAL A 6 9.11 -16.12 -32.67
CA VAL A 6 8.44 -16.78 -31.53
C VAL A 6 9.42 -17.12 -30.41
N VAL A 7 10.65 -17.55 -30.75
CA VAL A 7 11.69 -17.87 -29.77
C VAL A 7 12.26 -16.62 -29.08
N ASP A 8 12.39 -15.48 -29.78
CA ASP A 8 12.80 -14.21 -29.16
C ASP A 8 11.73 -13.66 -28.20
N GLU A 9 10.46 -13.78 -28.59
CA GLU A 9 9.33 -13.28 -27.80
C GLU A 9 9.16 -14.06 -26.48
N GLY A 10 9.31 -15.38 -26.53
CA GLY A 10 9.34 -16.23 -25.33
C GLY A 10 10.48 -15.86 -24.37
N LYS A 11 11.70 -15.64 -24.88
CA LYS A 11 12.86 -15.22 -24.06
C LYS A 11 12.64 -13.85 -23.41
N ARG A 12 12.04 -12.91 -24.15
CA ARG A 12 11.68 -11.57 -23.64
C ARG A 12 10.66 -11.68 -22.51
N LEU A 13 9.61 -12.48 -22.68
CA LEU A 13 8.58 -12.69 -21.66
C LEU A 13 9.18 -13.25 -20.36
N THR A 14 10.00 -14.30 -20.44
CA THR A 14 10.65 -14.89 -19.27
C THR A 14 11.56 -13.89 -18.55
N LYS A 15 12.27 -13.04 -19.30
CA LYS A 15 13.13 -11.98 -18.72
C LYS A 15 12.28 -10.93 -17.98
N TRP A 16 11.15 -10.53 -18.56
CA TRP A 16 10.22 -9.58 -17.94
C TRP A 16 9.57 -10.14 -16.67
N LEU A 17 9.05 -11.37 -16.72
CA LEU A 17 8.47 -12.03 -15.54
C LEU A 17 9.49 -12.15 -14.40
N ARG A 18 10.75 -12.47 -14.73
CA ARG A 18 11.84 -12.55 -13.73
C ARG A 18 12.11 -11.21 -13.07
N ARG A 19 12.13 -10.12 -13.84
CA ARG A 19 12.28 -8.76 -13.31
C ARG A 19 11.11 -8.39 -12.40
N LEU A 20 9.87 -8.61 -12.85
CA LEU A 20 8.68 -8.34 -12.03
C LEU A 20 8.69 -9.13 -10.73
N ARG A 21 9.10 -10.41 -10.79
CA ARG A 21 9.26 -11.24 -9.60
C ARG A 21 10.31 -10.67 -8.65
N GLY A 22 11.48 -10.29 -9.16
CA GLY A 22 12.54 -9.68 -8.36
C GLY A 22 12.08 -8.39 -7.67
N THR A 23 11.34 -7.54 -8.39
CA THR A 23 10.73 -6.33 -7.81
C THR A 23 9.72 -6.67 -6.72
N ALA A 24 8.85 -7.66 -6.94
CA ALA A 24 7.87 -8.08 -5.95
C ALA A 24 8.53 -8.69 -4.69
N GLU A 25 9.58 -9.49 -4.85
CA GLU A 25 10.38 -10.03 -3.73
C GLU A 25 11.08 -8.90 -2.95
N PHE A 26 11.65 -7.91 -3.65
CA PHE A 26 12.26 -6.74 -3.02
C PHE A 26 11.22 -5.93 -2.22
N VAL A 27 10.06 -5.63 -2.80
CA VAL A 27 8.98 -4.89 -2.12
C VAL A 27 8.50 -5.68 -0.89
N TYR A 28 8.35 -6.99 -1.00
CA TYR A 28 7.99 -7.85 0.13
C TYR A 28 9.01 -7.73 1.28
N ILE A 29 10.30 -7.89 0.98
CA ILE A 29 11.38 -7.83 1.99
C ILE A 29 11.46 -6.42 2.59
N ALA A 30 11.49 -5.38 1.76
CA ALA A 30 11.57 -4.00 2.22
C ALA A 30 10.38 -3.64 3.13
N SER A 31 9.17 -4.07 2.75
CA SER A 31 7.97 -3.82 3.53
C SER A 31 7.99 -4.59 4.86
N LEU A 32 8.42 -5.85 4.87
CA LEU A 32 8.57 -6.65 6.08
C LEU A 32 9.63 -6.06 7.03
N CYS A 33 10.79 -5.67 6.50
CA CYS A 33 11.84 -4.99 7.26
C CYS A 33 11.33 -3.67 7.84
N GLY A 34 10.57 -2.89 7.06
CA GLY A 34 9.91 -1.68 7.53
C GLY A 34 8.94 -1.95 8.68
N SER A 35 8.09 -2.97 8.58
CA SER A 35 7.18 -3.37 9.67
C SER A 35 7.93 -3.72 10.95
N VAL A 36 9.00 -4.52 10.84
CA VAL A 36 9.82 -4.92 11.98
C VAL A 36 10.53 -3.71 12.58
N ALA A 37 11.12 -2.84 11.75
CA ALA A 37 11.78 -1.62 12.20
C ALA A 37 10.81 -0.71 12.97
N MET A 38 9.61 -0.48 12.44
CA MET A 38 8.58 0.32 13.12
C MET A 38 8.18 -0.27 14.46
N LEU A 39 8.00 -1.59 14.52
CA LEU A 39 7.67 -2.29 15.75
C LEU A 39 8.80 -2.12 16.78
N VAL A 40 10.06 -2.34 16.38
CA VAL A 40 11.22 -2.14 17.25
C VAL A 40 11.28 -0.70 17.76
N VAL A 41 11.18 0.29 16.88
CA VAL A 41 11.22 1.73 17.23
C VAL A 41 10.13 2.08 18.24
N ALA A 42 8.91 1.56 18.07
CA ALA A 42 7.82 1.80 19.02
C ALA A 42 8.12 1.28 20.45
N PHE A 43 8.96 0.25 20.59
CA PHE A 43 9.37 -0.28 21.91
C PHE A 43 10.66 0.34 22.46
N ILE A 44 11.38 1.17 21.69
CA ILE A 44 12.53 1.91 22.20
C ILE A 44 12.04 2.99 23.18
N PRO A 45 12.53 3.01 24.44
CA PRO A 45 12.18 4.06 25.40
C PRO A 45 12.51 5.44 24.84
N ARG A 46 11.62 6.42 25.04
CA ARG A 46 11.76 7.80 24.52
C ARG A 46 11.84 7.95 22.98
N SER A 47 11.52 6.93 22.20
CA SER A 47 11.29 7.15 20.76
C SER A 47 10.14 8.14 20.59
N PRO A 48 10.33 9.24 19.84
CA PRO A 48 9.28 10.22 19.63
C PRO A 48 8.16 9.65 18.75
N VAL A 49 6.95 10.17 18.96
CA VAL A 49 5.82 9.98 18.02
C VAL A 49 5.62 11.30 17.29
N VAL A 50 5.69 11.23 15.97
CA VAL A 50 5.53 12.40 15.09
C VAL A 50 4.16 12.36 14.44
N LEU A 51 3.45 13.47 14.52
CA LEU A 51 2.10 13.63 13.98
C LEU A 51 2.01 14.92 13.18
N ALA A 52 1.74 14.81 11.87
CA ALA A 52 1.39 15.97 11.06
C ALA A 52 -0.11 16.27 11.25
N LEU A 53 -0.44 17.48 11.67
CA LEU A 53 -1.80 17.95 11.89
C LEU A 53 -2.12 19.11 10.94
N PRO A 54 -3.29 19.11 10.28
CA PRO A 54 -3.67 20.19 9.40
C PRO A 54 -3.89 21.48 10.20
N THR A 55 -3.41 22.59 9.64
CA THR A 55 -3.44 23.91 10.28
C THR A 55 -4.86 24.39 10.58
N THR A 56 -5.87 23.92 9.83
CA THR A 56 -7.29 24.22 10.09
C THR A 56 -7.79 23.75 11.45
N LEU A 57 -7.15 22.74 12.07
CA LEU A 57 -7.56 22.19 13.36
C LEU A 57 -6.89 22.89 14.55
N LEU A 58 -5.97 23.82 14.27
CA LEU A 58 -5.15 24.48 15.27
C LEU A 58 -5.66 25.91 15.48
N THR A 59 -5.89 26.27 16.74
CA THR A 59 -6.20 27.64 17.13
C THR A 59 -4.93 28.37 17.55
N GLY A 60 -4.90 29.70 17.42
CA GLY A 60 -3.75 30.50 17.85
C GLY A 60 -2.56 30.54 16.87
N LEU A 61 -2.70 29.97 15.66
CA LEU A 61 -1.68 30.05 14.60
C LEU A 61 -1.44 31.48 14.10
N ASP A 62 -2.37 32.40 14.34
CA ASP A 62 -2.26 33.85 14.13
C ASP A 62 -1.21 34.51 15.04
N ARG A 63 -0.77 33.82 16.10
CA ARG A 63 0.18 34.32 17.10
C ARG A 63 1.60 33.77 16.94
N ILE A 64 1.89 33.09 15.82
CA ILE A 64 3.23 32.58 15.55
C ILE A 64 4.18 33.77 15.30
N GLY A 65 5.15 33.94 16.21
CA GLY A 65 6.19 34.96 16.07
C GLY A 65 7.14 34.68 14.90
N GLY A 66 7.72 35.73 14.32
CA GLY A 66 8.72 35.61 13.24
C GLY A 66 8.14 35.50 11.81
N VAL A 67 6.82 35.63 11.66
CA VAL A 67 6.15 35.68 10.35
C VAL A 67 6.20 37.12 9.80
N ALA A 68 6.74 37.29 8.60
CA ALA A 68 6.83 38.60 7.95
C ALA A 68 5.44 39.16 7.59
N THR A 69 5.32 40.48 7.52
CA THR A 69 4.07 41.15 7.12
C THR A 69 3.63 40.68 5.73
N GLY A 70 2.38 40.25 5.61
CA GLY A 70 1.80 39.72 4.36
C GLY A 70 1.95 38.21 4.16
N VAL A 71 2.66 37.51 5.05
CA VAL A 71 2.74 36.04 5.06
C VAL A 71 1.65 35.48 5.97
N VAL A 72 0.89 34.52 5.47
CA VAL A 72 -0.18 33.83 6.21
C VAL A 72 0.10 32.33 6.27
N VAL A 73 -0.33 31.67 7.34
CA VAL A 73 -0.29 30.21 7.42
C VAL A 73 -1.26 29.65 6.39
N TYR A 74 -0.76 28.76 5.52
CA TYR A 74 -1.57 28.15 4.48
C TYR A 74 -2.62 27.22 5.11
N PRO A 75 -3.93 27.42 4.89
CA PRO A 75 -4.98 26.65 5.59
C PRO A 75 -4.97 25.16 5.27
N MET A 76 -4.50 24.78 4.08
CA MET A 76 -4.37 23.36 3.69
C MET A 76 -2.97 22.81 4.02
N GLY A 77 -2.16 23.56 4.76
CA GLY A 77 -0.85 23.13 5.23
C GLY A 77 -0.95 22.26 6.47
N GLU A 78 0.15 21.58 6.79
CA GLU A 78 0.30 20.74 7.98
C GLU A 78 1.40 21.29 8.90
N VAL A 79 1.20 21.14 10.20
CA VAL A 79 2.21 21.39 11.23
C VAL A 79 2.58 20.06 11.86
N VAL A 80 3.88 19.79 11.94
CA VAL A 80 4.41 18.54 12.50
C VAL A 80 4.60 18.72 14.00
N PHE A 81 3.91 17.90 14.78
CA PHE A 81 4.06 17.79 16.23
C PHE A 81 4.91 16.58 16.57
N GLU A 82 5.83 16.76 17.51
CA GLU A 82 6.65 15.69 18.04
C GLU A 82 6.32 15.51 19.53
N VAL A 83 5.86 14.32 19.90
CA VAL A 83 5.66 13.94 21.30
C VAL A 83 6.93 13.23 21.77
N THR A 84 7.70 13.92 22.60
CA THR A 84 9.02 13.48 23.09
C THR A 84 8.96 12.39 24.17
N ASP A 85 7.84 12.26 24.90
CA ASP A 85 7.60 11.18 25.85
C ASP A 85 6.22 10.54 25.64
N PRO A 86 6.04 9.77 24.55
CA PRO A 86 4.74 9.24 24.19
C PRO A 86 4.37 8.04 25.06
N THR A 87 3.14 8.04 25.55
CA THR A 87 2.56 6.90 26.29
C THR A 87 2.50 5.65 25.42
N LEU A 88 2.43 4.46 26.05
CA LEU A 88 2.28 3.20 25.32
C LEU A 88 1.06 3.22 24.39
N ALA A 89 -0.06 3.79 24.83
CA ALA A 89 -1.27 3.92 24.02
C ALA A 89 -1.03 4.76 22.76
N GLN A 90 -0.36 5.92 22.87
CA GLN A 90 -0.01 6.76 21.71
C GLN A 90 0.90 6.03 20.72
N ARG A 91 1.86 5.25 21.22
CA ARG A 91 2.74 4.43 20.38
C ARG A 91 1.97 3.33 19.64
N MET A 92 1.02 2.67 20.30
CA MET A 92 0.18 1.65 19.67
C MET A 92 -0.77 2.24 18.63
N LEU A 93 -1.35 3.41 18.91
CA LEU A 93 -2.15 4.14 17.93
C LEU A 93 -1.31 4.56 16.72
N TYR A 94 -0.09 5.06 16.96
CA TYR A 94 0.84 5.38 15.88
C TYR A 94 1.23 4.14 15.06
N LEU A 95 1.50 3.00 15.69
CA LEU A 95 1.72 1.75 14.95
C LEU A 95 0.50 1.34 14.12
N ALA A 96 -0.71 1.54 14.64
CA ALA A 96 -1.94 1.21 13.93
C ALA A 96 -2.16 2.07 12.67
N THR A 97 -1.54 3.25 12.56
CA THR A 97 -1.62 4.06 11.33
C THR A 97 -0.72 3.55 10.20
N ILE A 98 0.36 2.83 10.51
CA ILE A 98 1.40 2.47 9.53
C ILE A 98 1.49 0.95 9.31
N LEU A 99 1.51 0.19 10.41
CA LEU A 99 1.87 -1.23 10.40
C LEU A 99 0.89 -2.10 9.61
N PRO A 100 -0.45 -1.92 9.69
CA PRO A 100 -1.39 -2.66 8.85
C PRO A 100 -1.14 -2.49 7.35
N GLY A 101 -0.80 -1.27 6.92
CA GLY A 101 -0.51 -0.98 5.51
C GLY A 101 0.76 -1.66 5.02
N LEU A 102 1.83 -1.63 5.81
CA LEU A 102 3.06 -2.36 5.48
C LEU A 102 2.80 -3.87 5.39
N LEU A 103 2.11 -4.46 6.37
CA LEU A 103 1.81 -5.89 6.33
C LEU A 103 0.94 -6.29 5.13
N LEU A 104 -0.02 -5.44 4.75
CA LEU A 104 -0.83 -5.66 3.56
C LEU A 104 0.02 -5.61 2.28
N VAL A 105 0.88 -4.61 2.13
CA VAL A 105 1.80 -4.49 0.98
C VAL A 105 2.72 -5.72 0.91
N ALA A 106 3.27 -6.15 2.03
CA ALA A 106 4.08 -7.35 2.12
C ALA A 106 3.31 -8.60 1.65
N ASP A 107 2.06 -8.79 2.09
CA ASP A 107 1.25 -9.94 1.67
C ASP A 107 0.93 -9.91 0.17
N ILE A 108 0.54 -8.76 -0.36
CA ILE A 108 0.27 -8.57 -1.80
C ILE A 108 1.54 -8.88 -2.62
N ALA A 109 2.67 -8.29 -2.25
CA ALA A 109 3.94 -8.48 -2.95
C ALA A 109 4.40 -9.94 -2.90
N ARG A 110 4.26 -10.61 -1.75
CA ARG A 110 4.54 -12.04 -1.60
C ARG A 110 3.67 -12.90 -2.51
N ARG A 111 2.37 -12.62 -2.59
CA ARG A 111 1.43 -13.36 -3.47
C ARG A 111 1.77 -13.15 -4.94
N LEU A 112 2.09 -11.91 -5.34
CA LEU A 112 2.52 -11.59 -6.70
C LEU A 112 3.83 -12.31 -7.07
N ALA A 113 4.82 -12.32 -6.17
CA ALA A 113 6.06 -13.05 -6.41
C ALA A 113 5.83 -14.55 -6.63
N ARG A 114 4.92 -15.17 -5.86
CA ARG A 114 4.53 -16.58 -6.04
C ARG A 114 3.80 -16.81 -7.36
N LEU A 115 2.87 -15.93 -7.73
CA LEU A 115 2.16 -16.00 -9.01
C LEU A 115 3.11 -15.88 -10.20
N LEU A 116 4.04 -14.92 -10.14
CA LEU A 116 5.02 -14.70 -11.19
C LEU A 116 6.04 -15.83 -11.29
N LYS A 117 6.37 -16.48 -10.16
CA LYS A 117 7.18 -17.71 -10.16
C LYS A 117 6.41 -18.86 -10.83
N SER A 118 5.15 -19.09 -10.45
CA SER A 118 4.33 -20.13 -11.08
C SER A 118 4.18 -19.91 -12.58
N ALA A 119 3.97 -18.67 -13.03
CA ALA A 119 3.88 -18.32 -14.44
C ALA A 119 5.22 -18.40 -15.22
N GLN A 120 6.36 -18.51 -14.51
CA GLN A 120 7.66 -18.81 -15.13
C GLN A 120 7.86 -20.32 -15.26
N ASP A 121 7.47 -21.07 -14.23
CA ASP A 121 7.67 -22.52 -14.15
C ASP A 121 6.63 -23.29 -14.98
N THR A 122 5.47 -22.70 -15.20
CA THR A 122 4.31 -23.27 -15.92
C THR A 122 3.66 -22.21 -16.82
N ASP A 123 2.64 -22.61 -17.59
CA ASP A 123 1.89 -21.71 -18.46
C ASP A 123 1.20 -20.57 -17.67
N PRO A 124 1.34 -19.30 -18.08
CA PRO A 124 0.63 -18.18 -17.45
C PRO A 124 -0.89 -18.24 -17.61
N PHE A 125 -1.42 -18.87 -18.67
CA PHE A 125 -2.84 -18.95 -18.96
C PHE A 125 -3.46 -20.20 -18.33
N THR A 126 -3.65 -20.15 -17.02
CA THR A 126 -4.39 -21.18 -16.28
C THR A 126 -5.52 -20.59 -15.45
N THR A 127 -6.56 -21.40 -15.22
CA THR A 127 -7.66 -21.04 -14.31
C THR A 127 -7.19 -20.80 -12.88
N GLN A 128 -6.11 -21.47 -12.46
CA GLN A 128 -5.47 -21.24 -11.16
C GLN A 128 -4.86 -19.84 -11.07
N THR A 129 -4.09 -19.40 -12.08
CA THR A 129 -3.53 -18.04 -12.12
C THR A 129 -4.62 -16.98 -12.05
N VAL A 130 -5.74 -17.17 -12.77
CA VAL A 130 -6.89 -16.25 -12.73
C VAL A 130 -7.47 -16.15 -11.32
N ARG A 131 -7.70 -17.27 -10.64
CA ARG A 131 -8.26 -17.31 -9.28
C ARG A 131 -7.36 -16.60 -8.28
N GLU A 132 -6.07 -16.90 -8.32
CA GLU A 132 -5.08 -16.30 -7.41
C GLU A 132 -4.92 -14.79 -7.67
N LEU A 133 -4.89 -14.35 -8.93
CA LEU A 133 -4.81 -12.93 -9.26
C LEU A 133 -6.10 -12.17 -8.88
N THR A 134 -7.26 -12.82 -9.02
CA THR A 134 -8.54 -12.29 -8.54
C THR A 134 -8.55 -12.16 -7.01
N LEU A 135 -7.95 -13.11 -6.31
CA LEU A 135 -7.80 -13.05 -4.87
C LEU A 135 -6.87 -11.89 -4.46
N VAL A 136 -5.74 -11.69 -5.15
CA VAL A 136 -4.86 -10.54 -4.94
C VAL A 136 -5.61 -9.22 -5.18
N ALA A 137 -6.43 -9.12 -6.23
CA ALA A 137 -7.26 -7.96 -6.50
C ALA A 137 -8.23 -7.66 -5.34
N LYS A 138 -8.94 -8.67 -4.84
CA LYS A 138 -9.87 -8.53 -3.71
C LYS A 138 -9.14 -8.11 -2.43
N ILE A 139 -8.02 -8.76 -2.10
CA ILE A 139 -7.22 -8.41 -0.92
C ILE A 139 -6.72 -6.97 -1.03
N THR A 140 -6.26 -6.56 -2.20
CA THR A 140 -5.77 -5.19 -2.42
C THR A 140 -6.89 -4.17 -2.23
N ALA A 141 -8.06 -4.39 -2.84
CA ALA A 141 -9.18 -3.47 -2.75
C ALA A 141 -9.75 -3.41 -1.33
N PHE A 142 -10.20 -4.55 -0.78
CA PHE A 142 -10.87 -4.59 0.52
C PHE A 142 -9.89 -4.44 1.68
N GLY A 143 -8.70 -5.04 1.59
CA GLY A 143 -7.64 -4.85 2.57
C GLY A 143 -7.16 -3.41 2.60
N GLY A 144 -7.00 -2.76 1.44
CA GLY A 144 -6.63 -1.36 1.37
C GLY A 144 -7.67 -0.43 2.00
N LEU A 145 -8.97 -0.70 1.76
CA LEU A 145 -10.06 0.00 2.45
C LEU A 145 -10.05 -0.22 3.96
N ALA A 146 -9.79 -1.45 4.42
CA ALA A 146 -9.72 -1.77 5.84
C ALA A 146 -8.54 -1.07 6.52
N VAL A 147 -7.34 -1.12 5.91
CA VAL A 147 -6.15 -0.40 6.36
C VAL A 147 -6.41 1.10 6.41
N TYR A 148 -7.04 1.65 5.37
CA TYR A 148 -7.43 3.05 5.34
C TYR A 148 -8.35 3.40 6.51
N ALA A 149 -9.40 2.61 6.76
CA ALA A 149 -10.33 2.86 7.85
C ALA A 149 -9.64 2.79 9.23
N VAL A 150 -8.83 1.75 9.46
CA VAL A 150 -8.06 1.56 10.70
C VAL A 150 -7.09 2.73 10.89
N GLY A 151 -6.34 3.12 9.85
CA GLY A 151 -5.38 4.20 9.92
C GLY A 151 -6.04 5.54 10.24
N ASN A 152 -7.20 5.83 9.68
CA ASN A 152 -7.95 7.06 9.97
C ASN A 152 -8.50 7.08 11.40
N VAL A 153 -9.05 5.96 11.88
CA VAL A 153 -9.55 5.87 13.27
C VAL A 153 -8.38 6.01 14.25
N ALA A 154 -7.26 5.32 14.00
CA ALA A 154 -6.07 5.42 14.83
C ALA A 154 -5.48 6.84 14.83
N MET A 155 -5.43 7.50 13.66
CA MET A 155 -4.99 8.88 13.52
C MET A 155 -5.88 9.84 14.31
N TRP A 156 -7.19 9.69 14.20
CA TRP A 156 -8.15 10.51 14.94
C TRP A 156 -8.02 10.33 16.46
N LEU A 157 -7.93 9.08 16.92
CA LEU A 157 -7.72 8.78 18.35
C LEU A 157 -6.36 9.28 18.85
N LEU A 158 -5.33 9.23 18.01
CA LEU A 158 -4.01 9.76 18.36
C LEU A 158 -4.07 11.29 18.49
N ALA A 159 -4.69 11.97 17.53
CA ALA A 159 -4.88 13.41 17.56
C ALA A 159 -5.72 13.87 18.77
N SER A 160 -6.74 13.10 19.18
CA SER A 160 -7.53 13.43 20.38
C SER A 160 -6.73 13.35 21.68
N THR A 161 -5.58 12.67 21.70
CA THR A 161 -4.65 12.70 22.85
C THR A 161 -3.72 13.91 22.84
N MET A 162 -3.66 14.66 21.74
CA MET A 162 -2.74 15.78 21.53
C MET A 162 -3.46 17.14 21.41
N LEU A 163 -4.75 17.13 21.05
CA LEU A 163 -5.57 18.32 20.86
C LEU A 163 -6.72 18.36 21.87
N ASP A 164 -6.85 19.47 22.59
CA ASP A 164 -7.98 19.72 23.51
C ASP A 164 -9.33 19.91 22.77
N SER A 165 -9.28 20.24 21.48
CA SER A 165 -10.47 20.53 20.67
C SER A 165 -11.26 19.30 20.25
N GLY A 166 -10.75 18.08 20.46
CA GLY A 166 -11.38 16.83 20.00
C GLY A 166 -11.54 16.76 18.47
N ALA A 167 -10.79 17.59 17.74
CA ALA A 167 -11.02 17.83 16.33
C ALA A 167 -10.73 16.58 15.47
N ARG A 168 -11.59 16.36 14.48
CA ARG A 168 -11.45 15.24 13.54
C ARG A 168 -10.37 15.58 12.53
N VAL A 169 -9.34 14.74 12.44
CA VAL A 169 -8.30 14.86 11.41
C VAL A 169 -8.83 14.29 10.11
N ASP A 170 -8.79 15.10 9.05
CA ASP A 170 -9.19 14.65 7.73
C ASP A 170 -8.17 13.65 7.17
N PRO A 171 -8.63 12.65 6.40
CA PRO A 171 -7.74 11.66 5.78
C PRO A 171 -6.74 12.32 4.83
N VAL A 172 -5.44 12.19 5.11
CA VAL A 172 -4.37 12.67 4.21
C VAL A 172 -4.27 11.80 2.95
N GLN A 173 -4.69 10.53 3.01
CA GLN A 173 -4.62 9.60 1.89
C GLN A 173 -6.00 9.27 1.35
N SER A 174 -6.17 9.19 0.03
CA SER A 174 -7.44 8.79 -0.58
C SER A 174 -7.56 7.26 -0.66
N PRO A 175 -8.70 6.66 -0.25
CA PRO A 175 -8.93 5.22 -0.39
C PRO A 175 -9.00 4.77 -1.85
N VAL A 176 -9.21 5.72 -2.79
CA VAL A 176 -9.36 5.46 -4.22
C VAL A 176 -8.10 4.83 -4.82
N GLY A 177 -6.91 5.15 -4.29
CA GLY A 177 -5.65 4.56 -4.75
C GLY A 177 -5.64 3.03 -4.61
N TRP A 178 -6.08 2.51 -3.47
CA TRP A 178 -6.15 1.07 -3.22
C TRP A 178 -7.15 0.37 -4.14
N LEU A 179 -8.31 1.00 -4.35
CA LEU A 179 -9.32 0.49 -5.27
C LEU A 179 -8.81 0.45 -6.70
N ALA A 180 -8.15 1.52 -7.17
CA ALA A 180 -7.59 1.58 -8.51
C ALA A 180 -6.58 0.45 -8.74
N VAL A 181 -5.66 0.21 -7.80
CA VAL A 181 -4.70 -0.91 -7.89
C VAL A 181 -5.41 -2.26 -7.87
N GLY A 182 -6.41 -2.45 -7.00
CA GLY A 182 -7.23 -3.65 -6.98
C GLY A 182 -7.94 -3.90 -8.32
N PHE A 183 -8.49 -2.87 -8.95
CA PHE A 183 -9.12 -2.97 -10.27
C PHE A 183 -8.11 -3.29 -11.37
N ILE A 184 -6.88 -2.77 -11.31
CA ILE A 184 -5.82 -3.13 -12.25
C ILE A 184 -5.54 -4.64 -12.17
N PHE A 185 -5.40 -5.20 -10.96
CA PHE A 185 -5.20 -6.65 -10.81
C PHE A 185 -6.42 -7.45 -11.30
N ALA A 186 -7.63 -6.98 -11.04
CA ALA A 186 -8.85 -7.61 -11.54
C ALA A 186 -8.91 -7.59 -13.07
N ALA A 187 -8.50 -6.49 -13.71
CA ALA A 187 -8.45 -6.37 -15.16
C ALA A 187 -7.44 -7.37 -15.77
N PHE A 188 -6.26 -7.52 -15.17
CA PHE A 188 -5.31 -8.54 -15.59
C PHE A 188 -5.87 -9.96 -15.40
N ALA A 189 -6.57 -10.24 -14.29
CA ALA A 189 -7.22 -11.53 -14.09
C ALA A 189 -8.25 -11.83 -15.18
N GLN A 190 -9.05 -10.84 -15.57
CA GLN A 190 -10.01 -10.98 -16.67
C GLN A 190 -9.33 -11.16 -18.03
N LEU A 191 -8.22 -10.46 -18.29
CA LEU A 191 -7.44 -10.64 -19.51
C LEU A 191 -6.94 -12.08 -19.63
N ILE A 192 -6.35 -12.62 -18.56
CA ILE A 192 -5.88 -14.00 -18.53
C ILE A 192 -7.05 -14.98 -18.68
N ALA A 193 -8.19 -14.72 -18.03
CA ALA A 193 -9.38 -15.57 -18.14
C ALA A 193 -9.89 -15.69 -19.57
N ARG A 194 -9.90 -14.58 -20.32
CA ARG A 194 -10.24 -14.58 -21.75
C ARG A 194 -9.23 -15.37 -22.59
N GLY A 195 -7.94 -15.24 -22.29
CA GLY A 195 -6.88 -16.03 -22.94
C GLY A 195 -7.04 -17.54 -22.70
N VAL A 196 -7.40 -17.93 -21.48
CA VAL A 196 -7.71 -19.35 -21.15
C VAL A 196 -8.91 -19.85 -21.96
N ALA A 197 -9.99 -19.08 -22.03
CA ALA A 197 -11.20 -19.46 -22.78
C ALA A 197 -10.91 -19.64 -24.28
N MET A 198 -10.15 -18.70 -24.87
CA MET A 198 -9.78 -18.78 -26.28
C MET A 198 -8.93 -20.01 -26.59
N ARG A 199 -8.03 -20.39 -25.68
CA ARG A 199 -7.25 -21.62 -25.83
C ARG A 199 -8.13 -22.87 -25.79
N THR A 200 -9.07 -22.93 -24.86
CA THR A 200 -9.99 -24.07 -24.78
C THR A 200 -10.86 -24.21 -26.03
N GLU A 201 -11.26 -23.11 -26.66
CA GLU A 201 -11.97 -23.15 -27.95
C GLU A 201 -11.08 -23.70 -29.07
N LEU A 202 -9.83 -23.27 -29.16
CA LEU A 202 -8.86 -23.78 -30.14
C LEU A 202 -8.59 -25.27 -29.97
N ASP A 203 -8.44 -25.75 -28.73
CA ASP A 203 -8.22 -27.17 -28.41
C ASP A 203 -9.44 -28.05 -28.74
N THR A 204 -10.64 -27.48 -28.93
CA THR A 204 -11.84 -28.23 -29.35
C THR A 204 -12.05 -28.31 -30.87
N VAL A 205 -11.37 -27.46 -31.65
CA VAL A 205 -11.52 -27.39 -33.13
C VAL A 205 -10.48 -28.25 -33.85
N ILE A 206 -9.34 -28.53 -33.21
CA ILE A 206 -8.26 -29.40 -33.71
C ILE A 206 -8.44 -30.82 -33.19
#